data_AF-A0A1Q7BL17-F1
#
_entry.id   AF-A0A1Q7BL17-F1
#
_cell.length_a   1.000
_cell.length_b   1.000
_cell.length_c   1.000
_cell.angle_alpha   90.00
_cell.angle_beta   90.00
_cell.angle_gamma   90.00
#
_symmetry.space_group_name_H-M   'P 1'
#
loop_
_entity.id
_entity.type
_entity.pdbx_description
1 polymer ?
#
loop_
_entity_poly.entity_id
_entity_poly.type
_entity_poly.pdbx_seq_one_letter_code
_entity_poly.pdbx_strand_id
1 'polypeptide(L)'
;MDATALRAMQAPLKERYKGDPKSAFITLKAKGTLDDAQIACKVETGRALAVAGLHPATGGSGLELCSGDMLLEALVACAGVTLKAVATALDIPLKSGKVAAEGDLDFRGTLGVAKDAPVGFAAIRLRFEVDTDAPQDKLDQLLKLTERYCVVYQTLKSGPPIEVKLDRA
;
A
#
# COMPACT_ATOMS: atom_id res chain seq x y z
N MET A 1 8.11 -11.17 18.42
CA MET A 1 7.37 -10.33 19.37
C MET A 1 6.00 -10.95 19.57
N ASP A 2 5.57 -11.14 20.82
CA ASP A 2 4.28 -11.74 21.19
C ASP A 2 3.21 -10.67 21.48
N ALA A 3 1.98 -11.10 21.77
CA ALA A 3 0.84 -10.24 22.04
C ALA A 3 1.07 -9.31 23.25
N THR A 4 1.70 -9.82 24.30
CA THR A 4 1.96 -9.07 25.53
C THR A 4 2.95 -7.95 25.29
N ALA A 5 4.08 -8.25 24.64
CA ALA A 5 5.08 -7.27 24.25
C ALA A 5 4.50 -6.20 23.31
N LEU A 6 3.70 -6.60 22.31
CA LEU A 6 3.06 -5.65 21.39
C LEU A 6 2.07 -4.74 22.13
N ARG A 7 1.25 -5.28 23.06
CA ARG A 7 0.32 -4.49 23.87
C ARG A 7 1.05 -3.50 24.77
N ALA A 8 2.14 -3.91 25.41
CA ALA A 8 2.96 -3.04 26.24
C ALA A 8 3.55 -1.87 25.44
N MET A 9 4.08 -2.13 24.23
CA MET A 9 4.58 -1.07 23.34
C MET A 9 3.48 -0.11 22.87
N GLN A 10 2.28 -0.61 22.60
CA GLN A 10 1.17 0.20 22.10
C GLN A 10 0.40 0.96 23.18
N ALA A 11 0.43 0.53 24.44
CA ALA A 11 -0.30 1.15 25.54
C ALA A 11 -0.04 2.66 25.69
N PRO A 12 1.22 3.15 25.77
CA PRO A 12 1.48 4.58 25.92
C PRO A 12 1.05 5.38 24.68
N LEU A 13 1.12 4.80 23.48
CA LEU A 13 0.63 5.42 22.25
C LEU A 13 -0.89 5.55 22.27
N LYS A 14 -1.60 4.49 22.67
CA LYS A 14 -3.06 4.49 22.79
C LYS A 14 -3.55 5.49 23.83
N GLU A 15 -2.87 5.60 24.97
CA GLU A 15 -3.19 6.62 25.99
C GLU A 15 -2.96 8.03 25.47
N ARG A 16 -1.82 8.28 24.82
CA ARG A 16 -1.51 9.56 24.20
C ARG A 16 -2.57 9.94 23.15
N TYR A 17 -2.95 9.03 22.26
CA TYR A 17 -3.94 9.31 21.22
C TYR A 17 -5.36 9.49 21.77
N LYS A 18 -5.68 8.91 22.93
CA LYS A 18 -6.94 9.20 23.64
C LYS A 18 -6.93 10.58 24.28
N GLY A 19 -5.81 10.99 24.89
CA GLY A 19 -5.66 12.30 25.55
C GLY A 19 -5.46 13.47 24.58
N ASP A 20 -4.79 13.23 23.45
CA ASP A 20 -4.56 14.17 22.36
C ASP A 20 -4.73 13.48 21.00
N PRO A 21 -5.96 13.41 20.46
CA PRO A 21 -6.23 12.76 19.18
C PRO A 21 -5.46 13.36 17.99
N LYS A 22 -5.12 14.65 18.03
CA LYS A 22 -4.36 15.30 16.93
C LYS A 22 -2.95 14.75 16.83
N SER A 23 -2.36 14.28 17.93
CA SER A 23 -1.04 13.63 17.92
C SER A 23 -1.01 12.30 17.15
N ALA A 24 -2.17 11.69 16.86
CA ALA A 24 -2.29 10.52 16.00
C ALA A 24 -2.36 10.86 14.50
N PHE A 25 -2.52 12.15 14.17
CA PHE A 25 -2.64 12.61 12.79
C PHE A 25 -1.25 12.85 12.19
N ILE A 26 -0.79 11.91 11.37
CA ILE A 26 0.54 11.96 10.75
C ILE A 26 0.38 12.21 9.25
N THR A 27 1.02 13.27 8.76
CA THR A 27 1.18 13.49 7.31
C THR A 27 2.41 12.72 6.84
N LEU A 28 2.18 11.59 6.19
CA LEU A 28 3.22 10.92 5.43
C LEU A 28 3.52 11.76 4.18
N LYS A 29 4.81 11.94 3.88
CA LYS A 29 5.27 12.72 2.74
C LYS A 29 6.20 11.86 1.90
N ALA A 30 6.04 11.94 0.59
CA ALA A 30 6.98 11.46 -0.40
C ALA A 30 7.33 12.64 -1.31
N LYS A 31 8.56 12.66 -1.83
CA LYS A 31 9.03 13.65 -2.79
C LYS A 31 9.61 12.94 -3.99
N GLY A 32 9.47 13.56 -5.16
CA GLY A 32 10.19 13.13 -6.34
C GLY A 32 10.51 14.31 -7.26
N THR A 33 11.48 14.10 -8.13
CA THR A 33 11.97 15.07 -9.11
C THR A 33 11.87 14.46 -10.49
N LEU A 34 11.23 15.16 -11.43
CA LEU A 34 11.16 14.72 -12.83
C LEU A 34 12.56 14.71 -13.45
N ASP A 35 12.84 13.70 -14.27
CA ASP A 35 14.08 13.63 -15.04
C ASP A 35 14.04 14.60 -16.24
N ASP A 36 15.17 15.22 -16.53
CA ASP A 36 15.30 16.27 -17.55
C ASP A 36 15.63 15.72 -18.95
N ALA A 37 16.04 14.45 -19.03
CA ALA A 37 16.40 13.79 -20.28
C ALA A 37 15.48 12.61 -20.63
N GLN A 38 14.86 11.96 -19.63
CA GLN A 38 14.02 10.79 -19.78
C GLN A 38 12.59 11.03 -19.27
N ILE A 39 11.62 10.26 -19.77
CA ILE A 39 10.25 10.27 -19.22
C ILE A 39 10.23 9.44 -17.94
N ALA A 40 10.78 10.01 -16.87
CA ALA A 40 10.96 9.37 -15.58
C ALA A 40 10.81 10.36 -14.40
N CYS A 41 10.53 9.84 -13.21
CA CYS A 41 10.47 10.57 -11.95
C CYS A 41 11.35 9.87 -10.90
N LYS A 42 12.35 10.58 -10.38
CA LYS A 42 13.20 10.13 -9.28
C LYS A 42 12.45 10.31 -7.97
N VAL A 43 12.16 9.23 -7.25
CA VAL A 43 11.43 9.27 -5.97
C VAL A 43 12.41 9.06 -4.81
N GLU A 44 12.34 9.93 -3.81
CA GLU A 44 13.08 9.79 -2.57
C GLU A 44 12.45 8.69 -1.71
N THR A 45 13.12 7.54 -1.60
CA THR A 45 12.76 6.50 -0.62
C THR A 45 13.78 6.51 0.52
N GLY A 46 13.45 5.93 1.69
CA GLY A 46 14.40 5.80 2.81
C GLY A 46 15.58 4.84 2.55
N ARG A 47 15.68 4.30 1.34
CA ARG A 47 16.81 3.54 0.77
C ARG A 47 17.19 4.20 -0.58
N ALA A 48 18.23 3.73 -1.26
CA ALA A 48 18.75 4.31 -2.50
C ALA A 48 17.66 4.89 -3.44
N LEU A 49 17.96 6.05 -4.07
CA LEU A 49 17.03 6.75 -4.96
C LEU A 49 16.39 5.78 -5.97
N ALA A 50 15.06 5.74 -5.98
CA ALA A 50 14.29 4.90 -6.87
C ALA A 50 13.88 5.72 -8.10
N VAL A 51 14.18 5.26 -9.31
CA VAL A 51 13.76 5.94 -10.55
C VAL A 51 12.53 5.22 -11.08
N ALA A 52 11.40 5.91 -11.16
CA ALA A 52 10.18 5.40 -11.75
C ALA A 52 10.03 5.91 -13.19
N GLY A 53 9.61 5.05 -14.10
CA GLY A 53 9.43 5.38 -15.52
C GLY A 53 8.11 4.88 -16.06
N LEU A 54 7.89 5.07 -17.36
CA LEU A 54 6.74 4.49 -18.05
C LEU A 54 6.78 2.96 -17.99
N HIS A 55 5.61 2.34 -17.98
CA HIS A 55 5.52 0.90 -18.19
C HIS A 55 5.90 0.56 -19.65
N PRO A 56 6.51 -0.60 -19.95
CA PRO A 56 6.85 -0.97 -21.33
C PRO A 56 5.66 -0.94 -22.29
N ALA A 57 4.46 -1.30 -21.82
CA ALA A 57 3.22 -1.21 -22.62
C ALA A 57 2.81 0.23 -22.98
N THR A 58 3.43 1.23 -22.36
CA THR A 58 3.26 2.65 -22.65
C THR A 58 4.53 3.31 -23.21
N GLY A 59 5.50 2.50 -23.66
CA GLY A 59 6.75 3.01 -24.26
C GLY A 59 7.91 3.22 -23.28
N GLY A 60 7.83 2.68 -22.07
CA GLY A 60 8.96 2.67 -21.13
C GLY A 60 10.06 1.67 -21.51
N SER A 61 11.28 1.92 -21.04
CA SER A 61 12.45 1.08 -21.32
C SER A 61 12.42 -0.26 -20.57
N GLY A 62 11.68 -0.33 -19.45
CA GLY A 62 11.69 -1.45 -18.51
C GLY A 62 12.89 -1.44 -17.55
N LEU A 63 13.77 -0.44 -17.62
CA LEU A 63 14.91 -0.27 -16.70
C LEU A 63 14.51 0.49 -15.43
N GLU A 64 13.56 1.41 -15.55
CA GLU A 64 12.98 2.12 -14.42
C GLU A 64 11.86 1.32 -13.75
N LEU A 65 11.59 1.61 -12.48
CA LEU A 65 10.50 1.00 -11.73
C LEU A 65 9.14 1.43 -12.30
N CYS A 66 8.22 0.48 -12.41
CA CYS A 66 6.84 0.78 -12.76
C CYS A 66 6.09 1.30 -11.52
N SER A 67 5.57 2.54 -11.59
CA SER A 67 4.80 3.13 -10.49
C SER A 67 3.50 2.37 -10.17
N GLY A 68 2.92 1.68 -11.16
CA GLY A 68 1.79 0.77 -10.94
C GLY A 68 2.17 -0.43 -10.07
N ASP A 69 3.34 -1.03 -10.32
CA ASP A 69 3.87 -2.14 -9.51
C ASP A 69 4.22 -1.64 -8.11
N MET A 70 4.86 -0.48 -8.00
CA MET A 70 5.18 0.15 -6.71
C MET A 70 3.92 0.39 -5.86
N LEU A 71 2.79 0.74 -6.48
CA LEU A 71 1.51 0.87 -5.77
C LEU A 71 1.03 -0.48 -5.21
N LEU A 72 1.12 -1.54 -6.00
CA LEU A 72 0.78 -2.90 -5.56
C LEU A 72 1.74 -3.42 -4.49
N GLU A 73 3.04 -3.14 -4.60
CA GLU A 73 4.05 -3.45 -3.58
C GLU A 73 3.75 -2.73 -2.26
N ALA A 74 3.38 -1.45 -2.32
CA ALA A 74 2.96 -0.69 -1.14
C ALA A 74 1.71 -1.29 -0.48
N LEU A 75 0.74 -1.74 -1.29
CA LEU A 75 -0.44 -2.46 -0.81
C LEU A 75 -0.06 -3.78 -0.13
N VAL A 76 0.75 -4.62 -0.78
CA VAL A 76 1.24 -5.90 -0.24
C VAL A 76 1.98 -5.69 1.08
N ALA A 77 2.89 -4.72 1.13
CA ALA A 77 3.65 -4.40 2.33
C ALA A 77 2.75 -3.95 3.49
N CYS A 78 1.87 -2.97 3.24
CA CYS A 78 0.98 -2.46 4.27
C CYS A 78 0.03 -3.55 4.78
N ALA A 79 -0.58 -4.31 3.86
CA ALA A 79 -1.53 -5.35 4.21
C ALA A 79 -0.88 -6.54 4.93
N GLY A 80 0.34 -6.94 4.52
CA GLY A 80 1.11 -7.98 5.20
C GLY A 80 1.52 -7.60 6.62
N VAL A 81 2.02 -6.37 6.84
CA VAL A 81 2.35 -5.87 8.18
C VAL A 81 1.08 -5.79 9.05
N THR A 82 -0.03 -5.32 8.49
CA THR A 82 -1.32 -5.24 9.19
C THR A 82 -1.81 -6.62 9.61
N LEU A 83 -1.81 -7.60 8.69
CA LEU A 83 -2.21 -8.99 8.97
C LEU A 83 -1.36 -9.56 10.12
N LYS A 84 -0.04 -9.38 10.07
CA LYS A 84 0.84 -9.89 11.13
C LYS A 84 0.56 -9.22 12.48
N ALA A 85 0.35 -7.91 12.50
CA ALA A 85 0.02 -7.17 13.72
C ALA A 85 -1.32 -7.62 14.32
N VAL A 86 -2.35 -7.80 13.49
CA VAL A 86 -3.67 -8.29 13.92
C VAL A 86 -3.58 -9.73 14.42
N ALA A 87 -2.88 -10.62 13.70
CA ALA A 87 -2.68 -12.01 14.12
C ALA A 87 -2.00 -12.07 15.49
N THR A 88 -0.94 -11.27 15.71
CA THR A 88 -0.29 -11.16 17.02
C THR A 88 -1.24 -10.62 18.09
N ALA A 89 -2.06 -9.61 17.79
CA ALA A 89 -2.99 -9.04 18.75
C ALA A 89 -4.12 -9.99 19.18
N LEU A 90 -4.54 -10.86 18.25
CA LEU A 90 -5.56 -11.91 18.45
C LEU A 90 -4.98 -13.25 18.96
N ASP A 91 -3.66 -13.32 19.15
CA ASP A 91 -2.95 -14.54 19.55
C ASP A 91 -3.14 -15.71 18.56
N ILE A 92 -3.15 -15.40 17.27
CA ILE A 92 -3.22 -16.36 16.17
C ILE A 92 -1.78 -16.70 15.73
N PRO A 93 -1.27 -17.91 15.99
CA PRO A 93 0.08 -18.29 15.61
C PRO A 93 0.16 -18.57 14.11
N LEU A 94 0.87 -17.73 13.37
CA LEU A 94 1.17 -17.95 11.95
C LEU A 94 2.57 -18.58 11.82
N LYS A 95 2.65 -19.81 11.29
CA LYS A 95 3.90 -20.52 10.99
C LYS A 95 4.58 -19.88 9.77
N SER A 96 3.80 -19.61 8.73
CA SER A 96 4.23 -18.85 7.56
C SER A 96 3.07 -18.05 6.95
N GLY A 97 3.39 -17.10 6.07
CA GLY A 97 2.38 -16.33 5.35
C GLY A 97 2.96 -15.70 4.08
N LYS A 98 2.17 -15.70 3.01
CA LYS A 98 2.45 -15.00 1.75
C LYS A 98 1.34 -14.01 1.47
N VAL A 99 1.72 -12.88 0.86
CA VAL A 99 0.79 -11.84 0.44
C VAL A 99 1.14 -11.49 -1.00
N ALA A 100 0.15 -11.47 -1.87
CA ALA A 100 0.31 -11.14 -3.28
C ALA A 100 -0.80 -10.20 -3.73
N ALA A 101 -0.48 -9.24 -4.58
CA ALA A 101 -1.44 -8.40 -5.25
C ALA A 101 -1.22 -8.42 -6.76
N GLU A 102 -2.31 -8.39 -7.50
CA GLU A 102 -2.32 -8.22 -8.96
C GLU A 102 -3.39 -7.19 -9.32
N GLY A 103 -3.26 -6.55 -10.48
CA GLY A 103 -4.25 -5.59 -10.94
C GLY A 103 -4.27 -5.46 -12.46
N ASP A 104 -5.43 -5.07 -12.98
CA ASP A 104 -5.67 -4.92 -14.42
C ASP A 104 -5.65 -3.45 -14.82
N LEU A 105 -5.02 -3.16 -15.96
CA LEU A 105 -4.91 -1.82 -16.54
C LEU A 105 -5.32 -1.85 -18.00
N ASP A 106 -6.02 -0.81 -18.45
CA ASP A 106 -6.28 -0.54 -19.86
C ASP A 106 -5.43 0.64 -20.34
N PHE A 107 -4.27 0.35 -20.93
CA PHE A 107 -3.34 1.39 -21.38
C PHE A 107 -3.87 2.22 -22.55
N ARG A 108 -4.99 1.86 -23.18
CA ARG A 108 -5.64 2.71 -24.21
C ARG A 108 -6.07 4.06 -23.62
N GLY A 109 -6.47 4.07 -22.34
CA GLY A 109 -6.80 5.31 -21.64
C GLY A 109 -5.57 6.19 -21.44
N THR A 110 -4.49 5.62 -20.87
CA THR A 110 -3.23 6.34 -20.60
C THR A 110 -2.60 6.90 -21.88
N LEU A 111 -2.68 6.16 -22.98
CA LEU A 111 -2.15 6.57 -24.28
C LEU A 111 -3.11 7.45 -25.09
N GLY A 112 -4.30 7.76 -24.58
CA GLY A 112 -5.30 8.58 -25.27
C GLY A 112 -5.88 7.93 -26.54
N VAL A 113 -5.75 6.62 -26.70
CA VAL A 113 -6.25 5.86 -27.86
C VAL A 113 -7.76 5.71 -27.82
N ALA A 114 -8.34 5.53 -26.63
CA ALA A 114 -9.77 5.37 -26.42
C ALA A 114 -10.24 6.28 -25.27
N LYS A 115 -11.21 7.17 -25.54
CA LYS A 115 -11.70 8.15 -24.55
C LYS A 115 -12.58 7.55 -23.45
N ASP A 116 -13.16 6.39 -23.73
CA ASP A 116 -14.02 5.61 -22.84
C ASP A 116 -13.24 4.57 -22.01
N ALA A 117 -11.98 4.31 -22.35
CA ALA A 117 -11.11 3.44 -21.56
C ALA A 117 -10.71 4.17 -20.25
N PRO A 118 -10.95 3.58 -19.07
CA PRO A 118 -10.59 4.20 -17.80
C PRO A 118 -9.06 4.27 -17.64
N VAL A 119 -8.57 5.36 -17.03
CA VAL A 119 -7.16 5.49 -16.62
C VAL A 119 -7.05 5.12 -15.14
N GLY A 120 -6.14 4.18 -14.85
CA GLY A 120 -5.96 3.60 -13.51
C GLY A 120 -6.37 2.12 -13.47
N PHE A 121 -6.14 1.47 -12.32
CA PHE A 121 -6.47 0.06 -12.15
C PHE A 121 -7.98 -0.18 -12.27
N ALA A 122 -8.39 -1.05 -13.20
CA ALA A 122 -9.78 -1.48 -13.36
C ALA A 122 -10.20 -2.42 -12.23
N ALA A 123 -9.27 -3.25 -11.76
CA ALA A 123 -9.44 -4.11 -10.61
C ALA A 123 -8.08 -4.37 -9.94
N ILE A 124 -8.11 -4.57 -8.63
CA ILE A 124 -6.96 -5.04 -7.83
C ILE A 124 -7.45 -6.23 -7.02
N ARG A 125 -6.66 -7.31 -6.99
CA ARG A 125 -6.94 -8.53 -6.23
C ARG A 125 -5.79 -8.77 -5.27
N LEU A 126 -6.09 -8.78 -3.97
CA LEU A 126 -5.14 -9.05 -2.90
C LEU A 126 -5.41 -10.45 -2.32
N ARG A 127 -4.37 -11.28 -2.25
CA ARG A 127 -4.45 -12.66 -1.74
C ARG A 127 -3.51 -12.85 -0.56
N PHE A 128 -4.00 -13.54 0.45
CA PHE A 128 -3.22 -14.03 1.58
C PHE A 128 -3.22 -15.55 1.57
N GLU A 129 -2.04 -16.15 1.73
CA GLU A 129 -1.88 -17.59 2.00
C GLU A 129 -1.20 -17.71 3.35
N VAL A 130 -1.81 -18.40 4.32
CA VAL A 130 -1.27 -18.52 5.68
C VAL A 130 -1.23 -19.98 6.12
N ASP A 131 -0.16 -20.34 6.83
CA ASP A 131 -0.01 -21.64 7.48
C ASP A 131 -0.20 -21.48 8.99
N THR A 132 -1.27 -22.09 9.52
CA THR A 132 -1.66 -22.00 10.93
C THR A 132 -2.66 -23.10 11.27
N ASP A 133 -2.68 -23.49 12.55
CA ASP A 133 -3.65 -24.44 13.10
C ASP A 133 -4.91 -23.74 13.66
N ALA A 134 -5.02 -22.42 13.46
CA ALA A 134 -6.17 -21.65 13.93
C ALA A 134 -7.46 -22.02 13.16
N PRO A 135 -8.61 -22.08 13.84
CA PRO A 135 -9.88 -22.40 13.20
C PRO A 135 -10.34 -21.29 12.25
N GLN A 136 -11.20 -21.64 11.29
CA GLN A 136 -11.61 -20.75 10.20
C GLN A 136 -12.27 -19.45 10.69
N ASP A 137 -13.06 -19.50 11.76
CA ASP A 137 -13.70 -18.32 12.36
C ASP A 137 -12.67 -17.27 12.82
N LYS A 138 -11.51 -17.71 13.32
CA LYS A 138 -10.37 -16.84 13.66
C LYS A 138 -9.70 -16.27 12.42
N LEU A 139 -9.61 -17.03 11.34
CA LEU A 139 -9.08 -16.55 10.05
C LEU A 139 -9.99 -15.50 9.42
N ASP A 140 -11.31 -15.70 9.48
CA ASP A 140 -12.30 -14.74 8.99
C ASP A 140 -12.23 -13.43 9.78
N GLN A 141 -12.09 -13.53 11.12
CA GLN A 141 -11.88 -12.37 11.98
C GLN A 141 -10.56 -11.65 11.65
N LEU A 142 -9.48 -12.41 11.44
CA LEU A 142 -8.17 -11.88 11.06
C LEU A 142 -8.25 -11.11 9.74
N LEU A 143 -8.86 -11.68 8.70
CA LEU A 143 -9.02 -11.03 7.40
C LEU A 143 -9.85 -9.74 7.53
N LYS A 144 -11.00 -9.82 8.20
CA LYS A 144 -11.89 -8.66 8.42
C LYS A 144 -11.18 -7.49 9.11
N LEU A 145 -10.39 -7.77 10.15
CA LEU A 145 -9.64 -6.74 10.85
C LEU A 145 -8.44 -6.23 10.05
N THR A 146 -7.82 -7.10 9.24
CA THR A 146 -6.74 -6.71 8.33
C THR A 146 -7.25 -5.72 7.29
N GLU A 147 -8.39 -5.99 6.64
CA GLU A 147 -9.02 -5.04 5.73
C GLU A 147 -9.35 -3.73 6.42
N ARG A 148 -9.93 -3.79 7.63
CA ARG A 148 -10.35 -2.60 8.39
C ARG A 148 -9.18 -1.68 8.75
N TYR A 149 -8.02 -2.24 9.11
CA TYR A 149 -6.90 -1.47 9.66
C TYR A 149 -5.78 -1.21 8.65
N CYS A 150 -5.78 -1.86 7.48
CA CYS A 150 -4.79 -1.63 6.45
C CYS A 150 -5.02 -0.25 5.81
N VAL A 151 -4.12 0.69 6.08
CA VAL A 151 -4.21 2.08 5.61
C VAL A 151 -4.23 2.14 4.08
N VAL A 152 -3.33 1.43 3.39
CA VAL A 152 -3.24 1.47 1.92
C VAL A 152 -4.48 0.86 1.27
N TYR A 153 -4.98 -0.28 1.77
CA TYR A 153 -6.24 -0.87 1.29
C TYR A 153 -7.41 0.12 1.46
N GLN A 154 -7.54 0.75 2.63
CA GLN A 154 -8.63 1.70 2.88
C GLN A 154 -8.52 2.96 2.00
N THR A 155 -7.31 3.45 1.74
CA THR A 155 -7.05 4.56 0.81
C THR A 155 -7.48 4.20 -0.61
N LEU A 156 -7.09 3.03 -1.12
CA LEU A 156 -7.45 2.58 -2.47
C LEU A 156 -8.97 2.34 -2.61
N LYS A 157 -9.60 1.77 -1.57
CA LYS A 157 -11.03 1.47 -1.56
C LYS A 157 -11.90 2.73 -1.47
N SER A 158 -11.48 3.71 -0.68
CA SER A 158 -12.29 4.90 -0.40
C SER A 158 -12.02 6.05 -1.37
N GLY A 159 -10.83 6.11 -1.97
CA GLY A 159 -10.43 7.18 -2.89
C GLY A 159 -10.55 8.56 -2.24
N PRO A 160 -9.75 8.89 -1.21
CA PRO A 160 -9.83 10.20 -0.57
C PRO A 160 -9.61 11.32 -1.61
N PRO A 161 -10.14 12.54 -1.39
CA PRO A 161 -9.91 13.65 -2.30
C PRO A 161 -8.42 13.91 -2.52
N ILE A 162 -8.02 14.04 -3.80
CA ILE A 162 -6.65 14.36 -4.20
C ILE A 162 -6.68 15.73 -4.91
N GLU A 163 -5.88 16.67 -4.42
CA GLU A 163 -5.68 17.98 -5.06
C GLU A 163 -4.41 17.94 -5.89
N VAL A 164 -4.48 18.38 -7.15
CA VAL A 164 -3.34 18.48 -8.07
C VAL A 164 -3.08 19.95 -8.38
N LYS A 165 -1.83 20.39 -8.22
CA LYS A 165 -1.37 21.74 -8.56
C LYS A 165 -0.17 21.66 -9.47
N LEU A 166 -0.10 22.58 -10.43
CA LEU A 166 1.05 22.79 -11.28
C LEU A 166 1.50 24.23 -11.10
N ASP A 167 2.67 24.41 -10.49
CA ASP A 167 3.30 25.71 -10.30
C ASP A 167 4.41 25.88 -11.34
N ARG A 168 4.52 27.09 -11.91
CA ARG A 168 5.66 27.47 -12.74
C ARG A 168 6.79 27.91 -11.81
N ALA A 169 8.00 27.37 -12.02
CA ALA A 169 9.20 27.78 -11.32
C ALA A 169 9.57 29.24 -11.61
#